data_AF-A0A2S4N5B2-F1
#
_entry.id   AF-A0A2S4N5B2-F1
#
_cell.length_a   1.000
_cell.length_b   1.000
_cell.length_c   1.000
_cell.angle_alpha   90.00
_cell.angle_beta   90.00
_cell.angle_gamma   90.00
#
_symmetry.space_group_name_H-M   'P 1'
#
loop_
_entity.id
_entity.type
_entity.pdbx_description
1 polymer ?
#
loop_
_entity_poly.entity_id
_entity_poly.type
_entity_poly.pdbx_seq_one_letter_code
_entity_poly.pdbx_strand_id
1 'polypeptide(L)'
;MVAIKLNEIIPKIIKHCDFEKYLTKNGYVKTQRNLPDGAIAFYEKNMGFVNDTILLSNIEGKTTYYSMSFKDKGDIINFVTNRIELLEPYFFFDADKDNLIEACKKLIAFISEQDSDIPDTALSQSITQQQFKNIVKNAFTAYYNAKDDIFSYEVFDYFNISAETIQDAVFVNKIFSTVGLKINQKLYNSVNISFPIYDIDDNECGLHSINVIEFEEGNQKIIDFFVPGADKTGIWHSEAPEQFVNATTKVTIVNSPIEALAHSDYCGDKRYYISIYDINQSTIEIIKKKLKQFNYYNIYLSLSIENINFDKEIKLLSYLLDINIKFNHNYNNTFSIVIDKAHEKEYLDMIKEIKNINNDIIQYSLNALGRSSNTYLENLIITVSTDASDNLLINVPKNYKTFYKIETALCKIFNKKTTIIIEKPKYMNWVNQNKFGNRIANFTELVEKNEILIYN
;
A
#
# COMPACT_ATOMS: atom_id res chain seq x y z
N MET A 1 -8.82 23.39 -6.00
CA MET A 1 -9.74 22.67 -6.91
C MET A 1 -11.00 22.31 -6.12
N VAL A 2 -12.20 22.29 -6.72
CA VAL A 2 -13.42 21.88 -5.99
C VAL A 2 -13.52 20.36 -6.03
N ALA A 3 -13.33 19.70 -4.89
CA ALA A 3 -13.55 18.25 -4.74
C ALA A 3 -15.03 17.93 -4.98
N ILE A 4 -15.33 17.06 -5.95
CA ILE A 4 -16.70 16.63 -6.28
C ILE A 4 -17.02 15.40 -5.43
N LYS A 5 -18.08 15.48 -4.64
CA LYS A 5 -18.53 14.41 -3.73
C LYS A 5 -19.33 13.36 -4.51
N LEU A 6 -19.34 12.08 -4.08
CA LEU A 6 -20.21 11.07 -4.73
C LEU A 6 -21.68 11.47 -4.73
N ASN A 7 -22.11 12.22 -3.72
CA ASN A 7 -23.46 12.78 -3.62
C ASN A 7 -23.79 13.72 -4.80
N GLU A 8 -22.77 14.22 -5.51
CA GLU A 8 -22.88 15.03 -6.73
C GLU A 8 -22.72 14.20 -8.02
N ILE A 9 -22.10 13.02 -7.94
CA ILE A 9 -21.85 12.12 -9.08
C ILE A 9 -22.98 11.12 -9.27
N ILE A 10 -23.47 10.51 -8.18
CA ILE A 10 -24.57 9.54 -8.17
C ILE A 10 -25.80 10.08 -8.93
N PRO A 11 -26.28 11.32 -8.67
CA PRO A 11 -27.39 11.87 -9.43
C PRO A 11 -27.10 12.03 -10.94
N LYS A 12 -25.84 12.27 -11.31
CA LYS A 12 -25.43 12.40 -12.72
C LYS A 12 -25.41 11.04 -13.42
N ILE A 13 -24.85 10.02 -12.77
CA ILE A 13 -24.88 8.64 -13.30
C ILE A 13 -26.34 8.20 -13.50
N ILE A 14 -27.21 8.38 -12.49
CA ILE A 14 -28.62 8.02 -12.57
C ILE A 14 -29.32 8.76 -13.73
N LYS A 15 -28.98 10.02 -13.95
CA LYS A 15 -29.58 10.84 -15.01
C LYS A 15 -29.10 10.43 -16.41
N HIS A 16 -27.83 10.08 -16.57
CA HIS A 16 -27.18 9.92 -17.87
C HIS A 16 -27.02 8.46 -18.30
N CYS A 17 -27.13 7.51 -17.39
CA CYS A 17 -27.06 6.10 -17.73
C CYS A 17 -28.38 5.61 -18.31
N ASP A 18 -28.37 5.15 -19.56
CA ASP A 18 -29.51 4.48 -20.17
C ASP A 18 -29.62 3.05 -19.63
N PHE A 19 -30.55 2.87 -18.69
CA PHE A 19 -30.75 1.61 -17.98
C PHE A 19 -31.15 0.46 -18.91
N GLU A 20 -31.97 0.73 -19.93
CA GLU A 20 -32.39 -0.30 -20.88
C GLU A 20 -31.21 -0.79 -21.74
N LYS A 21 -30.38 0.14 -22.22
CA LYS A 21 -29.17 -0.20 -22.97
C LYS A 21 -28.16 -0.92 -22.09
N TYR A 22 -28.02 -0.52 -20.83
CA TYR A 22 -27.14 -1.19 -19.87
C TYR A 22 -27.54 -2.66 -19.70
N LEU A 23 -28.82 -2.92 -19.43
CA LEU A 23 -29.34 -4.29 -19.31
C LEU A 23 -29.08 -5.09 -20.59
N THR A 24 -29.37 -4.51 -21.76
CA THR A 24 -29.20 -5.19 -23.05
C THR A 24 -27.74 -5.57 -23.34
N LYS A 25 -26.79 -4.66 -23.06
CA LYS A 25 -25.36 -4.94 -23.22
C LYS A 25 -24.87 -6.03 -22.26
N ASN A 26 -25.50 -6.13 -21.09
CA ASN A 26 -25.17 -7.12 -20.06
C ASN A 26 -26.05 -8.38 -20.14
N GLY A 27 -26.52 -8.76 -21.34
CA GLY A 27 -27.12 -10.07 -21.58
C GLY A 27 -28.61 -10.21 -21.25
N TYR A 28 -29.28 -9.11 -20.88
CA TYR A 28 -30.73 -9.11 -20.70
C TYR A 28 -31.46 -8.86 -22.02
N VAL A 29 -32.62 -9.50 -22.18
CA VAL A 29 -33.47 -9.38 -23.35
C VAL A 29 -34.78 -8.70 -22.96
N LYS A 30 -35.11 -7.62 -23.67
CA LYS A 30 -36.38 -6.92 -23.51
C LYS A 30 -37.54 -7.81 -23.96
N THR A 31 -38.58 -7.89 -23.14
CA THR A 31 -39.82 -8.58 -23.50
C THR A 31 -40.67 -7.72 -24.44
N GLN A 32 -41.43 -8.35 -25.35
CA GLN A 32 -42.30 -7.64 -26.30
C GLN A 32 -43.67 -7.24 -25.71
N ARG A 33 -43.91 -7.50 -24.41
CA ARG A 33 -45.18 -7.22 -23.75
C ARG A 33 -45.05 -5.95 -22.91
N ASN A 34 -45.84 -4.93 -23.24
CA ASN A 34 -46.04 -3.81 -22.32
C ASN A 34 -46.82 -4.31 -21.10
N LEU A 35 -46.25 -4.11 -19.91
CA LEU A 35 -46.91 -4.43 -18.65
C LEU A 35 -47.84 -3.29 -18.23
N PRO A 36 -48.75 -3.51 -17.26
CA PRO A 36 -49.57 -2.44 -16.69
C PRO A 36 -48.71 -1.26 -16.22
N ASP A 37 -49.26 -0.06 -16.31
CA ASP A 37 -48.64 1.20 -15.87
C ASP A 37 -47.33 1.59 -16.58
N GLY A 38 -47.08 1.03 -17.78
CA GLY A 38 -45.96 1.42 -18.63
C GLY A 38 -44.62 0.79 -18.26
N ALA A 39 -44.62 -0.21 -17.37
CA ALA A 39 -43.42 -0.96 -17.01
C ALA A 39 -42.94 -1.86 -18.17
N ILE A 40 -41.62 -2.02 -18.25
CA ILE A 40 -40.92 -2.82 -19.27
C ILE A 40 -40.19 -3.96 -18.56
N ALA A 41 -40.43 -5.19 -18.99
CA ALA A 41 -39.71 -6.35 -18.45
C ALA A 41 -38.51 -6.75 -19.31
N PHE A 42 -37.43 -7.12 -18.64
CA PHE A 42 -36.20 -7.70 -19.19
C PHE A 42 -35.93 -9.04 -18.51
N TYR A 43 -35.41 -10.02 -19.26
CA TYR A 43 -35.00 -11.31 -18.71
C TYR A 43 -33.59 -11.66 -19.15
N GLU A 44 -32.80 -12.24 -18.26
CA GLU A 44 -31.43 -12.67 -18.54
C GLU A 44 -31.39 -13.91 -19.45
N LYS A 45 -30.53 -13.90 -20.49
CA LYS A 45 -30.43 -14.97 -21.50
C LYS A 45 -29.18 -15.85 -21.26
N ASN A 46 -29.19 -16.71 -20.23
CA ASN A 46 -28.24 -17.80 -19.87
C ASN A 46 -26.89 -17.43 -19.19
N MET A 47 -26.24 -18.26 -18.33
CA MET A 47 -26.39 -19.67 -17.91
C MET A 47 -26.22 -19.84 -16.38
N GLY A 48 -26.97 -20.74 -15.73
CA GLY A 48 -26.54 -21.30 -14.44
C GLY A 48 -27.66 -21.65 -13.48
N PHE A 49 -28.11 -20.72 -12.66
CA PHE A 49 -28.93 -21.08 -11.49
C PHE A 49 -30.01 -20.06 -11.08
N VAL A 50 -30.07 -18.86 -11.67
CA VAL A 50 -31.16 -17.89 -11.43
C VAL A 50 -31.44 -17.12 -12.72
N ASN A 51 -32.67 -17.21 -13.27
CA ASN A 51 -33.11 -16.33 -14.35
C ASN A 51 -33.55 -15.01 -13.73
N ASP A 52 -32.70 -13.98 -13.74
CA ASP A 52 -33.12 -12.68 -13.24
C ASP A 52 -34.15 -12.07 -14.19
N THR A 53 -35.28 -11.62 -13.63
CA THR A 53 -36.31 -10.89 -14.38
C THR A 53 -36.45 -9.50 -13.77
N ILE A 54 -36.10 -8.50 -14.57
CA ILE A 54 -36.07 -7.10 -14.18
C ILE A 54 -37.27 -6.38 -14.74
N LEU A 55 -38.04 -5.74 -13.87
CA LEU A 55 -39.08 -4.80 -14.23
C LEU A 55 -38.51 -3.39 -14.11
N LEU A 56 -38.43 -2.68 -15.23
CA LEU A 56 -38.14 -1.25 -15.25
C LEU A 56 -39.44 -0.45 -15.32
N SER A 57 -39.56 0.55 -14.48
CA SER A 57 -40.66 1.52 -14.52
C SER A 57 -40.13 2.93 -14.37
N ASN A 58 -40.90 3.91 -14.85
CA ASN A 58 -40.61 5.31 -14.65
C ASN A 58 -41.56 5.88 -13.61
N ILE A 59 -41.05 6.13 -12.41
CA ILE A 59 -41.81 6.68 -11.28
C ILE A 59 -41.31 8.10 -11.06
N GLU A 60 -42.20 9.08 -11.22
CA GLU A 60 -41.89 10.51 -11.01
C GLU A 60 -40.68 11.02 -11.84
N GLY A 61 -40.52 10.51 -13.07
CA GLY A 61 -39.42 10.90 -13.96
C GLY A 61 -38.10 10.19 -13.68
N LYS A 62 -38.07 9.19 -12.79
CA LYS A 62 -36.89 8.37 -12.48
C LYS A 62 -37.11 6.92 -12.87
N THR A 63 -36.18 6.38 -13.66
CA THR A 63 -36.17 4.96 -14.00
C THR A 63 -35.75 4.13 -12.78
N THR A 64 -36.67 3.34 -12.26
CA THR A 64 -36.45 2.41 -11.14
C THR A 64 -36.59 0.98 -11.63
N TYR A 65 -35.83 0.08 -11.02
CA TYR A 65 -35.93 -1.36 -11.26
C TYR A 65 -36.53 -2.09 -10.07
N TYR A 66 -37.13 -3.23 -10.37
CA TYR A 66 -37.44 -4.29 -9.42
C TYR A 66 -37.02 -5.63 -10.01
N SER A 67 -36.23 -6.41 -9.28
CA SER A 67 -35.96 -7.81 -9.63
C SER A 67 -37.00 -8.71 -9.00
N MET A 68 -37.68 -9.51 -9.82
CA MET A 68 -38.58 -10.53 -9.29
C MET A 68 -37.83 -11.71 -8.65
N SER A 69 -36.60 -11.98 -9.12
CA SER A 69 -35.83 -13.15 -8.73
C SER A 69 -35.07 -12.91 -7.42
N PHE A 70 -34.45 -11.74 -7.27
CA PHE A 70 -33.69 -11.36 -6.08
C PHE A 70 -34.50 -10.49 -5.10
N LYS A 71 -35.69 -10.04 -5.49
CA LYS A 71 -36.59 -9.17 -4.70
C LYS A 71 -35.96 -7.83 -4.29
N ASP A 72 -34.90 -7.40 -4.97
CA ASP A 72 -34.26 -6.11 -4.77
C ASP A 72 -34.81 -5.04 -5.73
N LYS A 73 -34.57 -3.76 -5.41
CA LYS A 73 -35.09 -2.62 -6.15
C LYS A 73 -34.24 -1.38 -5.94
N GLY A 74 -34.36 -0.42 -6.85
CA GLY A 74 -33.68 0.87 -6.75
C GLY A 74 -33.42 1.49 -8.11
N ASP A 75 -32.40 2.32 -8.19
CA ASP A 75 -31.92 2.86 -9.47
C ASP A 75 -30.82 1.96 -10.07
N ILE A 76 -30.22 2.43 -11.16
CA ILE A 76 -29.16 1.71 -11.85
C ILE A 76 -27.91 1.47 -10.99
N ILE A 77 -27.59 2.37 -10.06
CA ILE A 77 -26.46 2.21 -9.17
C ILE A 77 -26.77 1.10 -8.17
N ASN A 78 -27.98 1.08 -7.59
CA ASN A 78 -28.41 -0.03 -6.74
C ASN A 78 -28.35 -1.36 -7.49
N PHE A 79 -28.80 -1.39 -8.75
CA PHE A 79 -28.77 -2.59 -9.58
C PHE A 79 -27.35 -3.11 -9.77
N VAL A 80 -26.42 -2.28 -10.23
CA VAL A 80 -25.04 -2.73 -10.46
C VAL A 80 -24.34 -3.11 -9.15
N THR A 81 -24.56 -2.34 -8.08
CA THR A 81 -24.04 -2.66 -6.74
C THR A 81 -24.46 -4.06 -6.31
N ASN A 82 -25.74 -4.39 -6.47
CA ASN A 82 -26.31 -5.68 -6.06
C ASN A 82 -25.99 -6.84 -7.02
N ARG A 83 -25.28 -6.59 -8.13
CA ARG A 83 -24.92 -7.61 -9.13
C ARG A 83 -23.41 -7.84 -9.23
N ILE A 84 -22.58 -7.00 -8.62
CA ILE A 84 -21.11 -7.17 -8.61
C ILE A 84 -20.71 -8.52 -8.01
N GLU A 85 -21.32 -8.92 -6.90
CA GLU A 85 -20.99 -10.18 -6.20
C GLU A 85 -21.53 -11.44 -6.90
N LEU A 86 -22.47 -11.28 -7.83
CA LEU A 86 -23.08 -12.39 -8.56
C LEU A 86 -22.36 -12.71 -9.88
N LEU A 87 -21.52 -11.78 -10.35
CA LEU A 87 -20.81 -11.88 -11.64
C LEU A 87 -19.37 -12.41 -11.49
N GLU A 88 -18.81 -12.47 -10.27
CA GLU A 88 -17.50 -13.05 -10.00
C GLU A 88 -17.65 -14.44 -9.32
N PRO A 89 -16.98 -15.51 -9.81
CA PRO A 89 -17.07 -16.81 -9.15
C PRO A 89 -16.54 -16.72 -7.72
N TYR A 90 -17.25 -17.37 -6.78
CA TYR A 90 -17.00 -17.43 -5.32
C TYR A 90 -15.55 -17.70 -4.87
N PHE A 91 -14.63 -18.04 -5.77
CA PHE A 91 -13.20 -18.24 -5.52
C PHE A 91 -12.34 -16.97 -5.55
N PHE A 92 -12.88 -15.83 -6.01
CA PHE A 92 -12.16 -14.53 -6.06
C PHE A 92 -12.80 -13.44 -5.21
N PHE A 93 -13.66 -13.82 -4.26
CA PHE A 93 -14.29 -12.86 -3.36
C PHE A 93 -13.24 -12.23 -2.43
N ASP A 94 -13.04 -10.93 -2.58
CA ASP A 94 -12.19 -10.11 -1.71
C ASP A 94 -13.11 -9.24 -0.85
N ALA A 95 -13.17 -9.54 0.45
CA ALA A 95 -14.15 -9.00 1.38
C ALA A 95 -14.01 -7.47 1.64
N ASP A 96 -12.95 -6.86 1.10
CA ASP A 96 -12.59 -5.47 1.32
C ASP A 96 -13.05 -4.51 0.19
N LYS A 97 -13.70 -4.98 -0.89
CA LYS A 97 -14.17 -4.13 -2.01
C LYS A 97 -15.50 -3.41 -1.69
N ASP A 98 -15.56 -2.07 -1.83
CA ASP A 98 -16.82 -1.31 -1.74
C ASP A 98 -17.60 -1.39 -3.07
N ASN A 99 -18.65 -2.22 -3.08
CA ASN A 99 -19.50 -2.45 -4.24
C ASN A 99 -20.16 -1.18 -4.81
N LEU A 100 -20.36 -0.13 -4.00
CA LEU A 100 -20.94 1.13 -4.50
C LEU A 100 -19.96 1.89 -5.38
N ILE A 101 -18.68 1.93 -4.99
CA ILE A 101 -17.62 2.60 -5.76
C ILE A 101 -17.40 1.86 -7.08
N GLU A 102 -17.31 0.53 -7.01
CA GLU A 102 -17.12 -0.30 -8.20
C GLU A 102 -18.32 -0.23 -9.15
N ALA A 103 -19.54 -0.12 -8.61
CA ALA A 103 -20.72 0.13 -9.42
C ALA A 103 -20.65 1.49 -10.14
N CYS A 104 -20.23 2.54 -9.43
CA CYS A 104 -20.05 3.86 -10.03
C CYS A 104 -19.00 3.83 -11.14
N LYS A 105 -17.84 3.19 -10.93
CA LYS A 105 -16.78 3.04 -11.95
C LYS A 105 -17.28 2.29 -13.19
N LYS A 106 -17.95 1.15 -13.01
CA LYS A 106 -18.52 0.35 -14.11
C LYS A 106 -19.54 1.13 -14.94
N LEU A 107 -20.44 1.85 -14.26
CA LEU A 107 -21.47 2.63 -14.93
C LEU A 107 -20.90 3.84 -15.68
N ILE A 108 -19.91 4.48 -15.10
CA ILE A 108 -19.15 5.55 -15.74
C ILE A 108 -18.47 5.04 -17.02
N ALA A 109 -17.78 3.90 -16.96
CA ALA A 109 -17.13 3.30 -18.12
C ALA A 109 -18.17 2.94 -19.20
N PHE A 110 -19.29 2.33 -18.80
CA PHE A 110 -20.38 2.00 -19.71
C PHE A 110 -20.94 3.23 -20.45
N ILE A 111 -21.17 4.34 -19.74
CA ILE A 111 -21.62 5.60 -20.35
C ILE A 111 -20.59 6.06 -21.39
N SER A 112 -19.29 6.00 -21.07
CA SER A 112 -18.24 6.41 -22.00
C SER A 112 -18.11 5.55 -23.26
N GLU A 113 -18.46 4.27 -23.20
CA GLU A 113 -18.36 3.34 -24.31
C GLU A 113 -19.54 3.42 -25.30
N GLN A 114 -20.66 4.03 -24.89
CA GLN A 114 -21.88 4.16 -25.72
C GLN A 114 -21.84 5.37 -26.67
N ASP A 115 -20.87 6.27 -26.52
CA ASP A 115 -20.90 7.60 -27.13
C ASP A 115 -19.84 7.83 -28.22
N SER A 116 -19.97 7.13 -29.35
CA SER A 116 -19.30 7.51 -30.60
C SER A 116 -20.06 8.57 -31.42
N ASP A 117 -21.31 8.91 -31.04
CA ASP A 117 -22.19 9.82 -31.79
C ASP A 117 -22.85 10.92 -30.91
N ILE A 118 -22.34 11.21 -29.71
CA ILE A 118 -22.78 12.42 -28.99
C ILE A 118 -22.08 13.64 -29.61
N PRO A 119 -22.82 14.61 -30.16
CA PRO A 119 -22.23 15.90 -30.50
C PRO A 119 -21.69 16.52 -29.22
N ASP A 120 -20.40 16.91 -29.25
CA ASP A 120 -19.61 17.51 -28.16
C ASP A 120 -20.41 18.44 -27.24
N THR A 121 -21.43 19.11 -27.77
CA THR A 121 -22.34 20.04 -27.08
C THR A 121 -23.18 19.52 -25.90
N ALA A 122 -23.40 18.20 -25.73
CA ALA A 122 -24.19 17.67 -24.59
C ALA A 122 -23.32 17.25 -23.39
N LEU A 123 -22.07 16.84 -23.64
CA LEU A 123 -21.02 16.68 -22.63
C LEU A 123 -20.32 18.01 -22.32
N SER A 124 -20.35 18.99 -23.23
CA SER A 124 -19.65 20.28 -23.10
C SER A 124 -20.20 21.23 -22.02
N GLN A 125 -21.28 20.91 -21.32
CA GLN A 125 -21.81 21.82 -20.29
C GLN A 125 -21.44 21.46 -18.85
N SER A 126 -20.80 20.32 -18.54
CA SER A 126 -20.41 20.12 -17.12
C SER A 126 -19.21 19.24 -16.77
N ILE A 127 -18.77 18.28 -17.59
CA ILE A 127 -17.57 17.47 -17.28
C ILE A 127 -16.80 17.17 -18.57
N THR A 128 -15.70 17.88 -18.77
CA THR A 128 -14.71 17.65 -19.84
C THR A 128 -14.01 16.30 -19.66
N GLN A 129 -13.48 15.73 -20.75
CA GLN A 129 -12.62 14.52 -20.69
C GLN A 129 -11.44 14.69 -19.71
N GLN A 130 -10.94 15.92 -19.54
CA GLN A 130 -9.90 16.23 -18.57
C GLN A 130 -10.40 16.10 -17.13
N GLN A 131 -11.61 16.58 -16.84
CA GLN A 131 -12.25 16.37 -15.53
C GLN A 131 -12.51 14.88 -15.27
N PHE A 132 -12.85 14.11 -16.30
CA PHE A 132 -13.03 12.67 -16.17
C PHE A 132 -11.74 11.92 -15.82
N LYS A 133 -10.65 12.20 -16.54
CA LYS A 133 -9.31 11.66 -16.23
C LYS A 133 -8.87 12.01 -14.81
N ASN A 134 -9.18 13.23 -14.34
CA ASN A 134 -8.86 13.64 -12.98
C ASN A 134 -9.67 12.89 -11.92
N ILE A 135 -10.91 12.49 -12.21
CA ILE A 135 -11.75 11.70 -11.29
C ILE A 135 -11.18 10.29 -11.11
N VAL A 136 -10.78 9.65 -12.20
CA VAL A 136 -10.14 8.32 -12.14
C VAL A 136 -8.82 8.40 -11.39
N LYS A 137 -8.04 9.45 -11.64
CA LYS A 137 -6.75 9.66 -10.99
C LYS A 137 -6.86 9.86 -9.48
N ASN A 138 -7.87 10.60 -9.01
CA ASN A 138 -8.00 11.03 -7.61
C ASN A 138 -9.26 10.45 -6.92
N ALA A 139 -9.61 9.21 -7.23
CA ALA A 139 -10.91 8.65 -6.86
C ALA A 139 -11.14 8.55 -5.34
N PHE A 140 -10.11 8.22 -4.56
CA PHE A 140 -10.21 8.00 -3.12
C PHE A 140 -10.21 9.30 -2.34
N THR A 141 -9.30 10.22 -2.64
CA THR A 141 -9.27 11.54 -2.03
C THR A 141 -10.54 12.32 -2.32
N ALA A 142 -11.09 12.21 -3.53
CA ALA A 142 -12.39 12.79 -3.86
C ALA A 142 -13.55 12.12 -3.08
N TYR A 143 -13.61 10.79 -3.04
CA TYR A 143 -14.67 10.03 -2.34
C TYR A 143 -14.74 10.40 -0.86
N TYR A 144 -13.59 10.35 -0.18
CA TYR A 144 -13.50 10.59 1.25
C TYR A 144 -13.41 12.08 1.61
N ASN A 145 -13.57 12.97 0.60
CA ASN A 145 -13.47 14.42 0.76
C ASN A 145 -12.19 14.82 1.51
N ALA A 146 -11.08 14.15 1.14
CA ALA A 146 -9.76 14.43 1.64
C ALA A 146 -9.29 15.76 1.05
N LYS A 147 -8.99 16.71 1.93
CA LYS A 147 -8.57 18.05 1.55
C LYS A 147 -7.06 18.17 1.73
N ASP A 148 -6.43 18.89 0.82
CA ASP A 148 -5.00 19.22 0.83
C ASP A 148 -4.60 20.09 2.03
N ASP A 149 -5.55 20.82 2.61
CA ASP A 149 -5.34 21.54 3.87
C ASP A 149 -5.19 20.59 5.07
N ILE A 150 -4.14 20.81 5.87
CA ILE A 150 -3.92 20.12 7.14
C ILE A 150 -4.76 20.78 8.24
N PHE A 151 -5.82 20.12 8.71
CA PHE A 151 -6.74 20.69 9.72
C PHE A 151 -6.29 20.51 11.17
N SER A 152 -5.42 19.54 11.43
CA SER A 152 -4.86 19.29 12.75
C SER A 152 -3.40 18.85 12.60
N TYR A 153 -2.54 19.37 13.47
CA TYR A 153 -1.13 18.98 13.54
C TYR A 153 -0.85 17.95 14.64
N GLU A 154 -1.88 17.52 15.39
CA GLU A 154 -1.73 16.62 16.55
C GLU A 154 -0.99 15.32 16.22
N VAL A 155 -1.25 14.72 15.05
CA VAL A 155 -0.55 13.52 14.60
C VAL A 155 0.95 13.79 14.43
N PHE A 156 1.31 14.92 13.83
CA PHE A 156 2.70 15.29 13.60
C PHE A 156 3.42 15.67 14.89
N ASP A 157 2.74 16.42 15.77
CA ASP A 157 3.24 16.76 17.10
C ASP A 157 3.51 15.51 17.93
N TYR A 158 2.59 14.54 17.89
CA TYR A 158 2.75 13.25 18.56
C TYR A 158 4.00 12.49 18.09
N PHE A 159 4.34 12.62 16.80
CA PHE A 159 5.52 12.01 16.18
C PHE A 159 6.77 12.89 16.18
N ASN A 160 6.68 14.10 16.75
CA ASN A 160 7.76 15.09 16.75
C ASN A 160 8.29 15.36 15.33
N ILE A 161 7.39 15.54 14.35
CA ILE A 161 7.70 15.89 12.97
C ILE A 161 7.53 17.40 12.80
N SER A 162 8.55 18.10 12.32
CA SER A 162 8.49 19.56 12.21
C SER A 162 7.54 20.05 11.11
N ALA A 163 6.99 21.25 11.30
CA ALA A 163 6.20 21.94 10.28
C ALA A 163 7.00 22.21 9.00
N GLU A 164 8.32 22.41 9.11
CA GLU A 164 9.21 22.58 7.96
C GLU A 164 9.22 21.32 7.08
N THR A 165 9.34 20.13 7.68
CA THR A 165 9.27 18.86 6.96
C THR A 165 7.93 18.68 6.26
N ILE A 166 6.82 18.98 6.94
CA ILE A 166 5.47 18.83 6.37
C ILE A 166 5.26 19.75 5.16
N GLN A 167 5.87 20.95 5.18
CA GLN A 167 5.75 21.97 4.15
C GLN A 167 6.81 21.83 3.04
N ASP A 168 7.74 20.87 3.15
CA ASP A 168 8.75 20.67 2.10
C ASP A 168 8.08 20.31 0.77
N ALA A 169 8.62 20.88 -0.32
CA ALA A 169 8.14 20.68 -1.68
C ALA A 169 8.00 19.21 -2.08
N VAL A 170 8.76 18.28 -1.49
CA VAL A 170 8.60 16.84 -1.77
C VAL A 170 7.30 16.25 -1.21
N PHE A 171 6.70 16.86 -0.19
CA PHE A 171 5.46 16.37 0.46
C PHE A 171 4.22 17.19 0.11
N VAL A 172 4.39 18.33 -0.56
CA VAL A 172 3.27 19.16 -1.02
C VAL A 172 2.31 18.34 -1.90
N ASN A 173 1.01 18.47 -1.67
CA ASN A 173 -0.06 17.71 -2.35
C ASN A 173 0.00 16.19 -2.16
N LYS A 174 0.72 15.69 -1.15
CA LYS A 174 0.81 14.25 -0.82
C LYS A 174 0.25 13.89 0.56
N ILE A 175 -0.12 14.90 1.34
CA ILE A 175 -0.67 14.78 2.68
C ILE A 175 -2.04 15.46 2.68
N PHE A 176 -3.06 14.77 3.17
CA PHE A 176 -4.43 15.27 3.17
C PHE A 176 -5.05 15.13 4.55
N SER A 177 -6.12 15.89 4.81
CA SER A 177 -6.97 15.72 5.98
C SER A 177 -8.36 15.24 5.59
N THR A 178 -8.87 14.27 6.34
CA THR A 178 -10.26 13.81 6.27
C THR A 178 -10.93 13.98 7.63
N VAL A 179 -12.26 14.18 7.65
CA VAL A 179 -13.04 14.33 8.88
C VAL A 179 -14.12 13.25 8.92
N GLY A 180 -14.31 12.63 10.08
CA GLY A 180 -15.44 11.72 10.29
C GLY A 180 -15.34 10.40 9.53
N LEU A 181 -14.13 9.85 9.38
CA LEU A 181 -13.98 8.47 8.90
C LEU A 181 -14.43 7.50 9.98
N LYS A 182 -15.24 6.51 9.58
CA LYS A 182 -15.74 5.46 10.49
C LYS A 182 -14.69 4.36 10.60
N ILE A 183 -14.32 4.02 11.84
CA ILE A 183 -13.51 2.84 12.16
C ILE A 183 -14.43 1.81 12.81
N ASN A 184 -14.55 0.61 12.22
CA ASN A 184 -15.42 -0.45 12.75
C ASN A 184 -16.84 0.02 13.10
N GLN A 185 -17.46 0.79 12.19
CA GLN A 185 -18.79 1.40 12.35
C GLN A 185 -18.92 2.51 13.41
N LYS A 186 -17.85 2.84 14.14
CA LYS A 186 -17.81 4.00 15.05
C LYS A 186 -17.30 5.24 14.32
N LEU A 187 -18.11 6.29 14.31
CA LEU A 187 -17.72 7.60 13.81
C LEU A 187 -16.89 8.29 14.89
N TYR A 188 -15.59 8.44 14.64
CA TYR A 188 -14.77 9.32 15.45
C TYR A 188 -14.84 10.70 14.78
N ASN A 189 -15.35 11.69 15.52
CA ASN A 189 -15.49 13.07 15.05
C ASN A 189 -14.13 13.79 15.08
N SER A 190 -13.10 13.11 14.57
CA SER A 190 -11.70 13.51 14.61
C SER A 190 -11.17 13.73 13.20
N VAL A 191 -10.18 14.61 13.10
CA VAL A 191 -9.41 14.83 11.88
C VAL A 191 -8.43 13.67 11.73
N ASN A 192 -8.34 13.10 10.53
CA ASN A 192 -7.37 12.05 10.19
C ASN A 192 -6.41 12.60 9.15
N ILE A 193 -5.12 12.34 9.34
CA ILE A 193 -4.11 12.59 8.31
C ILE A 193 -4.14 11.42 7.34
N SER A 194 -4.28 11.70 6.06
CA SER A 194 -4.58 10.72 5.02
C SER A 194 -3.58 10.83 3.88
N PHE A 195 -3.19 9.68 3.33
CA PHE A 195 -2.14 9.51 2.35
C PHE A 195 -2.68 8.64 1.20
N PRO A 196 -2.80 9.18 -0.02
CA PRO A 196 -3.28 8.42 -1.18
C PRO A 196 -2.30 7.33 -1.58
N ILE A 197 -2.81 6.18 -1.96
CA ILE A 197 -2.05 5.04 -2.46
C ILE A 197 -2.29 4.95 -3.96
N TYR A 198 -1.23 4.76 -4.73
CA TYR A 198 -1.25 4.78 -6.17
C TYR A 198 -0.90 3.42 -6.76
N ASP A 199 -1.58 3.10 -7.86
CA ASP A 199 -1.31 1.94 -8.69
C ASP A 199 -0.16 2.18 -9.68
N ILE A 200 0.03 1.23 -10.59
CA ILE A 200 1.06 1.32 -11.63
C ILE A 200 0.84 2.49 -12.58
N ASP A 201 -0.40 2.92 -12.81
CA ASP A 201 -0.76 3.97 -13.74
C ASP A 201 -0.92 5.34 -13.07
N ASP A 202 -0.47 5.46 -11.81
CA ASP A 202 -0.53 6.68 -11.01
C ASP A 202 -1.97 7.11 -10.68
N ASN A 203 -2.92 6.17 -10.73
CA ASN A 203 -4.28 6.39 -10.24
C ASN A 203 -4.37 5.98 -8.78
N GLU A 204 -5.16 6.71 -8.00
CA GLU A 204 -5.45 6.33 -6.62
C GLU A 204 -6.17 4.97 -6.56
N CYS A 205 -5.53 4.00 -5.91
CA CYS A 205 -6.06 2.68 -5.61
C CYS A 205 -6.34 2.49 -4.11
N GLY A 206 -6.10 3.50 -3.28
CA GLY A 206 -6.40 3.44 -1.86
C GLY A 206 -6.17 4.76 -1.12
N LEU A 207 -6.57 4.79 0.14
CA LEU A 207 -6.26 5.86 1.08
C LEU A 207 -5.87 5.23 2.43
N HIS A 208 -4.67 5.55 2.89
CA HIS A 208 -4.20 5.19 4.22
C HIS A 208 -4.36 6.39 5.15
N SER A 209 -4.97 6.20 6.32
CA SER A 209 -5.25 7.26 7.27
C SER A 209 -4.67 6.94 8.65
N ILE A 210 -4.17 7.98 9.31
CA ILE A 210 -3.62 7.93 10.66
C ILE A 210 -4.34 8.96 11.53
N ASN A 211 -4.62 8.58 12.76
CA ASN A 211 -5.15 9.45 13.80
C ASN A 211 -4.45 9.20 15.14
N VAL A 212 -4.49 10.19 16.02
CA VAL A 212 -4.10 10.06 17.42
C VAL A 212 -5.34 10.32 18.25
N ILE A 213 -5.78 9.31 19.00
CA ILE A 213 -6.94 9.41 19.89
C ILE A 213 -6.46 9.38 21.33
N GLU A 214 -6.91 10.37 22.10
CA GLU A 214 -6.72 10.41 23.55
C GLU A 214 -7.82 9.60 24.25
N PHE A 215 -7.41 8.69 25.13
CA PHE A 215 -8.32 7.92 25.99
C PHE A 215 -8.38 8.56 27.39
N GLU A 216 -9.34 8.09 28.21
CA GLU A 216 -9.38 8.45 29.63
C GLU A 216 -8.00 8.18 30.28
N GLU A 217 -7.58 9.08 31.19
CA GLU A 217 -6.24 9.14 31.82
C GLU A 217 -5.11 9.81 31.00
N GLY A 218 -5.41 10.45 29.86
CA GLY A 218 -4.41 11.21 29.08
C GLY A 218 -3.49 10.32 28.23
N ASN A 219 -3.82 9.04 28.12
CA ASN A 219 -3.09 8.10 27.29
C ASN A 219 -3.49 8.25 25.82
N GLN A 220 -2.54 8.67 24.98
CA GLN A 220 -2.73 8.80 23.54
C GLN A 220 -2.40 7.49 22.81
N LYS A 221 -3.28 7.06 21.90
CA LYS A 221 -3.08 5.90 21.03
C LYS A 221 -3.13 6.31 19.57
N ILE A 222 -2.22 5.76 18.78
CA ILE A 222 -2.27 5.87 17.32
C ILE A 222 -3.33 4.89 16.80
N ILE A 223 -4.12 5.35 15.84
CA ILE A 223 -4.93 4.48 15.00
C ILE A 223 -4.49 4.70 13.56
N ASP A 224 -3.96 3.65 12.94
CA ASP A 224 -3.65 3.56 11.53
C ASP A 224 -4.67 2.62 10.85
N PHE A 225 -5.17 3.00 9.68
CA PHE A 225 -6.12 2.18 8.95
C PHE A 225 -6.13 2.51 7.46
N PHE A 226 -6.63 1.58 6.68
CA PHE A 226 -6.93 1.78 5.27
C PHE A 226 -8.43 1.97 5.12
N VAL A 227 -8.85 2.88 4.25
CA VAL A 227 -10.26 3.02 3.92
C VAL A 227 -10.76 1.77 3.15
N PRO A 228 -12.05 1.43 3.23
CA PRO A 228 -12.62 0.35 2.42
C PRO A 228 -12.27 0.47 0.93
N GLY A 229 -11.96 -0.65 0.30
CA GLY A 229 -11.58 -0.73 -1.12
C GLY A 229 -10.11 -0.38 -1.42
N ALA A 230 -9.31 0.01 -0.43
CA ALA A 230 -7.90 0.34 -0.66
C ALA A 230 -7.04 -0.90 -0.94
N ASP A 231 -6.28 -0.86 -2.03
CA ASP A 231 -5.29 -1.87 -2.39
C ASP A 231 -3.94 -1.59 -1.70
N LYS A 232 -3.58 -2.43 -0.73
CA LYS A 232 -2.33 -2.33 0.04
C LYS A 232 -1.07 -2.68 -0.75
N THR A 233 -1.23 -3.24 -1.96
CA THR A 233 -0.13 -3.58 -2.86
C THR A 233 0.30 -2.40 -3.74
N GLY A 234 -0.48 -1.31 -3.75
CA GLY A 234 -0.06 -0.02 -4.27
C GLY A 234 1.01 0.64 -3.40
N ILE A 235 1.48 1.82 -3.82
CA ILE A 235 2.49 2.59 -3.07
C ILE A 235 2.01 4.00 -2.80
N TRP A 236 2.47 4.61 -1.72
CA TRP A 236 2.51 6.07 -1.65
C TRP A 236 3.88 6.54 -2.15
N HIS A 237 3.95 7.70 -2.80
CA HIS A 237 5.23 8.30 -3.14
C HIS A 237 5.18 9.82 -3.04
N SER A 238 6.33 10.42 -2.77
CA SER A 238 6.49 11.87 -2.70
C SER A 238 6.44 12.50 -4.09
N GLU A 239 6.47 13.83 -4.15
CA GLU A 239 6.79 14.54 -5.38
C GLU A 239 8.29 14.42 -5.70
N ALA A 240 8.61 14.41 -6.99
CA ALA A 240 9.98 14.49 -7.47
C ALA A 240 10.37 15.96 -7.64
N PRO A 241 11.17 16.57 -6.76
CA PRO A 241 11.53 17.97 -6.87
C PRO A 241 12.31 18.24 -8.18
N GLU A 242 11.97 19.36 -8.83
CA GLU A 242 12.49 19.78 -10.15
C GLU A 242 14.03 19.81 -10.25
N GLN A 243 14.70 19.96 -9.10
CA GLN A 243 16.15 19.95 -8.94
C GLN A 243 16.83 18.59 -9.21
N PHE A 244 16.05 17.51 -9.41
CA PHE A 244 16.58 16.18 -9.75
C PHE A 244 16.88 15.95 -11.23
N VAL A 245 16.72 16.96 -12.09
CA VAL A 245 16.98 16.81 -13.54
C VAL A 245 18.45 16.55 -13.87
N ASN A 246 19.39 17.02 -13.03
CA ASN A 246 20.85 16.95 -13.29
C ASN A 246 21.70 16.30 -12.17
N ALA A 247 21.09 15.83 -11.08
CA ALA A 247 21.80 15.22 -9.95
C ALA A 247 21.32 13.79 -9.72
N THR A 248 22.17 12.94 -9.12
CA THR A 248 21.77 11.59 -8.70
C THR A 248 20.67 11.68 -7.64
N THR A 249 19.46 11.23 -7.98
CA THR A 249 18.32 11.24 -7.07
C THR A 249 18.52 10.22 -5.95
N LYS A 250 18.34 10.64 -4.71
CA LYS A 250 18.21 9.70 -3.58
C LYS A 250 16.76 9.24 -3.50
N VAL A 251 16.52 7.97 -3.80
CA VAL A 251 15.20 7.35 -3.67
C VAL A 251 15.18 6.54 -2.39
N THR A 252 14.39 6.97 -1.40
CA THR A 252 14.26 6.29 -0.11
C THR A 252 12.96 5.49 -0.05
N ILE A 253 13.05 4.21 0.31
CA ILE A 253 11.92 3.31 0.48
C ILE A 253 11.69 3.06 1.98
N VAL A 254 10.48 3.32 2.47
CA VAL A 254 10.08 3.18 3.89
C VAL A 254 8.78 2.38 4.03
N ASN A 255 8.40 2.04 5.27
CA ASN A 255 7.17 1.29 5.57
C ASN A 255 5.87 2.06 5.40
N SER A 256 5.89 3.38 5.54
CA SER A 256 4.67 4.19 5.51
C SER A 256 5.00 5.66 5.23
N PRO A 257 4.02 6.46 4.83
CA PRO A 257 4.22 7.89 4.57
C PRO A 257 4.64 8.66 5.83
N ILE A 258 4.18 8.25 7.01
CA ILE A 258 4.61 8.88 8.26
C ILE A 258 6.07 8.55 8.60
N GLU A 259 6.54 7.36 8.24
CA GLU A 259 7.96 6.99 8.33
C GLU A 259 8.80 7.81 7.32
N ALA A 260 8.26 8.14 6.14
CA ALA A 260 8.95 9.00 5.17
C ALA A 260 9.16 10.40 5.73
N LEU A 261 8.12 10.97 6.34
CA LEU A 261 8.19 12.28 7.00
C LEU A 261 9.17 12.26 8.17
N ALA A 262 9.07 11.26 9.06
CA ALA A 262 9.98 11.15 10.20
C ALA A 262 11.44 10.99 9.75
N HIS A 263 11.70 10.14 8.74
CA HIS A 263 13.02 9.98 8.15
C HIS A 263 13.53 11.28 7.52
N SER A 264 12.69 12.00 6.78
CA SER A 264 13.08 13.28 6.16
C SER A 264 13.47 14.31 7.21
N ASP A 265 12.69 14.41 8.28
CA ASP A 265 12.95 15.31 9.40
C ASP A 265 14.25 14.96 10.12
N TYR A 266 14.53 13.66 10.30
CA TYR A 266 15.76 13.18 10.92
C TYR A 266 17.02 13.45 10.08
N CYS A 267 16.96 13.16 8.77
CA CYS A 267 18.13 13.26 7.91
C CYS A 267 18.41 14.69 7.45
N GLY A 268 17.38 15.54 7.34
CA GLY A 268 17.49 16.92 6.90
C GLY A 268 17.93 17.09 5.45
N ASP A 269 17.90 16.04 4.62
CA ASP A 269 18.24 16.08 3.21
C ASP A 269 17.05 15.73 2.31
N LYS A 270 16.94 16.42 1.17
CA LYS A 270 15.81 16.24 0.25
C LYS A 270 15.97 14.93 -0.54
N ARG A 271 14.97 14.06 -0.43
CA ARG A 271 14.93 12.75 -1.10
C ARG A 271 13.56 12.51 -1.74
N TYR A 272 13.52 11.64 -2.74
CA TYR A 272 12.27 11.10 -3.26
C TYR A 272 11.87 9.90 -2.40
N TYR A 273 10.67 9.92 -1.84
CA TYR A 273 10.21 8.85 -0.95
C TYR A 273 9.19 7.95 -1.64
N ILE A 274 9.31 6.65 -1.37
CA ILE A 274 8.32 5.64 -1.67
C ILE A 274 7.97 4.93 -0.37
N SER A 275 6.68 4.78 -0.08
CA SER A 275 6.21 4.01 1.06
C SER A 275 5.50 2.76 0.59
N ILE A 276 5.88 1.62 1.18
CA ILE A 276 5.34 0.31 0.85
C ILE A 276 4.68 -0.33 2.06
N TYR A 277 3.44 -0.77 1.89
CA TYR A 277 2.67 -1.44 2.93
C TYR A 277 2.85 -2.96 2.81
N ASP A 278 2.41 -3.53 1.70
CA ASP A 278 2.63 -4.93 1.34
C ASP A 278 3.53 -5.06 0.11
N ILE A 279 4.16 -6.22 -0.05
CA ILE A 279 5.07 -6.49 -1.16
C ILE A 279 4.68 -7.75 -1.91
N ASN A 280 4.35 -7.57 -3.18
CA ASN A 280 4.11 -8.62 -4.15
C ASN A 280 4.67 -8.20 -5.52
N GLN A 281 4.35 -8.94 -6.58
CA GLN A 281 4.81 -8.60 -7.92
C GLN A 281 4.26 -7.25 -8.42
N SER A 282 3.01 -6.89 -8.12
CA SER A 282 2.46 -5.59 -8.55
C SER A 282 3.22 -4.44 -7.91
N THR A 283 3.43 -4.46 -6.59
CA THR A 283 4.21 -3.43 -5.87
C THR A 283 5.59 -3.23 -6.49
N ILE A 284 6.28 -4.33 -6.81
CA ILE A 284 7.62 -4.30 -7.42
C ILE A 284 7.61 -3.64 -8.81
N GLU A 285 6.62 -3.96 -9.64
CA GLU A 285 6.50 -3.35 -10.96
C GLU A 285 6.18 -1.85 -10.88
N ILE A 286 5.38 -1.43 -9.89
CA ILE A 286 5.13 -0.01 -9.62
C ILE A 286 6.44 0.69 -9.25
N ILE A 287 7.21 0.14 -8.31
CA ILE A 287 8.52 0.68 -7.91
C ILE A 287 9.46 0.78 -9.11
N LYS A 288 9.58 -0.27 -9.94
CA LYS A 288 10.42 -0.25 -11.15
C LYS A 288 9.98 0.85 -12.11
N LYS A 289 8.68 1.04 -12.34
CA LYS A 289 8.15 2.12 -13.19
C LYS A 289 8.52 3.50 -12.62
N LYS A 290 8.42 3.68 -11.30
CA LYS A 290 8.83 4.92 -10.60
C LYS A 290 10.33 5.12 -10.49
N LEU A 291 11.16 4.09 -10.65
CA LEU A 291 12.60 4.27 -10.73
C LEU A 291 13.04 4.69 -12.15
N LYS A 292 12.33 4.21 -13.19
CA LYS A 292 12.63 4.52 -14.61
C LYS A 292 12.44 5.98 -15.01
N GLN A 293 11.74 6.80 -14.21
CA GLN A 293 11.62 8.24 -14.42
C GLN A 293 12.91 9.01 -14.08
N PHE A 294 13.85 8.40 -13.37
CA PHE A 294 15.12 9.03 -12.99
C PHE A 294 16.26 8.56 -13.89
N ASN A 295 17.07 9.50 -14.38
CA ASN A 295 18.26 9.20 -15.18
C ASN A 295 19.37 8.54 -14.33
N TYR A 296 19.57 9.03 -13.11
CA TYR A 296 20.54 8.52 -12.15
C TYR A 296 19.93 8.52 -10.77
N TYR A 297 20.01 7.39 -10.06
CA TYR A 297 19.47 7.28 -8.72
C TYR A 297 20.25 6.30 -7.84
N ASN A 298 20.27 6.60 -6.54
CA ASN A 298 20.68 5.68 -5.49
C ASN A 298 19.44 5.28 -4.70
N ILE A 299 19.29 4.00 -4.40
CA ILE A 299 18.20 3.48 -3.57
C ILE A 299 18.68 3.41 -2.13
N TYR A 300 17.89 3.97 -1.22
CA TYR A 300 18.07 3.87 0.22
C TYR A 300 16.91 3.03 0.76
N LEU A 301 17.21 1.84 1.27
CA LEU A 301 16.23 0.99 1.92
C LEU A 301 16.23 1.34 3.40
N SER A 302 15.14 1.97 3.84
CA SER A 302 14.99 2.58 5.16
C SER A 302 13.80 1.99 5.91
N LEU A 303 13.58 0.69 5.83
CA LEU A 303 12.50 0.03 6.57
C LEU A 303 12.83 -0.08 8.06
N SER A 304 11.78 -0.24 8.87
CA SER A 304 11.87 -0.48 10.31
C SER A 304 12.59 -1.81 10.61
N ILE A 305 13.14 -1.93 11.81
CA ILE A 305 13.96 -3.09 12.21
C ILE A 305 13.13 -4.29 12.67
N GLU A 306 11.80 -4.20 12.60
CA GLU A 306 10.90 -5.29 12.98
C GLU A 306 11.09 -6.50 12.06
N ASN A 307 11.02 -7.72 12.62
CA ASN A 307 11.26 -8.95 11.86
C ASN A 307 10.37 -9.08 10.62
N ILE A 308 9.12 -8.60 10.68
CA ILE A 308 8.19 -8.63 9.54
C ILE A 308 8.67 -7.79 8.35
N ASN A 309 9.50 -6.79 8.60
CA ASN A 309 10.01 -5.89 7.57
C ASN A 309 11.30 -6.39 6.93
N PHE A 310 12.05 -7.27 7.62
CA PHE A 310 13.16 -7.98 7.00
C PHE A 310 12.71 -8.76 5.76
N ASP A 311 11.58 -9.46 5.84
CA ASP A 311 11.07 -10.24 4.70
C ASP A 311 10.66 -9.35 3.54
N LYS A 312 10.11 -8.17 3.86
CA LYS A 312 9.75 -7.18 2.85
C LYS A 312 11.00 -6.67 2.15
N GLU A 313 12.02 -6.31 2.92
CA GLU A 313 13.26 -5.76 2.41
C GLU A 313 14.05 -6.76 1.60
N ILE A 314 14.11 -8.01 2.07
CA ILE A 314 14.76 -9.10 1.34
C ILE A 314 14.04 -9.39 0.03
N LYS A 315 12.71 -9.46 0.01
CA LYS A 315 11.96 -9.61 -1.25
C LYS A 315 12.29 -8.46 -2.19
N LEU A 316 12.28 -7.22 -1.69
CA LEU A 316 12.62 -6.04 -2.47
C LEU A 316 14.05 -6.10 -3.03
N LEU A 317 15.04 -6.44 -2.20
CA LEU A 317 16.43 -6.66 -2.60
C LEU A 317 16.55 -7.74 -3.65
N SER A 318 15.82 -8.86 -3.50
CA SER A 318 15.81 -9.94 -4.48
C SER A 318 15.44 -9.45 -5.87
N TYR A 319 14.42 -8.59 -5.96
CA TYR A 319 14.00 -8.00 -7.23
C TYR A 319 14.91 -6.88 -7.73
N LEU A 320 15.42 -6.01 -6.85
CA LEU A 320 16.27 -4.89 -7.24
C LEU A 320 17.66 -5.32 -7.70
N LEU A 321 18.19 -6.39 -7.10
CA LEU A 321 19.50 -6.97 -7.43
C LEU A 321 19.43 -8.09 -8.48
N ASP A 322 18.22 -8.47 -8.92
CA ASP A 322 17.96 -9.57 -9.85
C ASP A 322 18.58 -10.89 -9.37
N ILE A 323 18.31 -11.23 -8.10
CA ILE A 323 18.85 -12.40 -7.42
C ILE A 323 17.73 -13.39 -7.06
N ASN A 324 18.01 -14.68 -7.26
CA ASN A 324 17.06 -15.74 -6.97
C ASN A 324 17.39 -16.39 -5.62
N ILE A 325 16.81 -15.84 -4.55
CA ILE A 325 16.93 -16.38 -3.20
C ILE A 325 15.55 -16.63 -2.62
N LYS A 326 15.36 -17.80 -2.00
CA LYS A 326 14.15 -18.13 -1.25
C LYS A 326 14.42 -18.04 0.24
N PHE A 327 13.50 -17.41 0.97
CA PHE A 327 13.55 -17.30 2.42
C PHE A 327 12.39 -18.09 3.00
N ASN A 328 12.72 -19.05 3.86
CA ASN A 328 11.74 -19.88 4.54
C ASN A 328 11.69 -19.49 6.03
N HIS A 329 10.51 -19.11 6.48
CA HIS A 329 10.24 -18.91 7.90
C HIS A 329 10.09 -20.25 8.58
N ASN A 330 11.05 -20.59 9.43
CA ASN A 330 10.84 -21.67 10.38
C ASN A 330 10.11 -21.11 11.60
N TYR A 331 9.28 -21.93 12.24
CA TYR A 331 8.57 -21.57 13.48
C TYR A 331 9.52 -21.31 14.68
N ASN A 332 10.82 -21.57 14.51
CA ASN A 332 11.86 -21.36 15.53
C ASN A 332 12.47 -19.95 15.45
N ASN A 333 13.42 -19.64 16.36
CA ASN A 333 14.26 -18.44 16.38
C ASN A 333 15.25 -18.34 15.20
N THR A 334 15.07 -19.13 14.14
CA THR A 334 15.92 -19.15 12.96
C THR A 334 15.07 -19.01 11.69
N PHE A 335 15.67 -18.47 10.64
CA PHE A 335 15.13 -18.49 9.29
C PHE A 335 16.12 -19.24 8.38
N SER A 336 15.63 -19.72 7.25
CA SER A 336 16.45 -20.45 6.29
C SER A 336 16.53 -19.68 4.99
N ILE A 337 17.74 -19.48 4.50
CA ILE A 337 18.03 -18.99 3.16
C ILE A 337 18.30 -20.21 2.28
N VAL A 338 17.51 -20.39 1.22
CA VAL A 338 17.66 -21.47 0.26
C VAL A 338 18.22 -20.89 -1.04
N ILE A 339 19.34 -21.45 -1.47
CA ILE A 339 20.04 -21.06 -2.69
C ILE A 339 20.13 -22.28 -3.59
N ASP A 340 19.60 -22.16 -4.80
CA ASP A 340 19.63 -23.24 -5.78
C ASP A 340 21.08 -23.65 -6.07
N LYS A 341 21.34 -24.95 -6.19
CA LYS A 341 22.69 -25.50 -6.42
C LYS A 341 23.44 -24.84 -7.58
N ALA A 342 22.71 -24.45 -8.62
CA ALA A 342 23.26 -23.78 -9.80
C ALA A 342 23.93 -22.44 -9.49
N HIS A 343 23.49 -21.76 -8.42
CA HIS A 343 23.96 -20.43 -8.04
C HIS A 343 24.87 -20.42 -6.80
N GLU A 344 25.09 -21.56 -6.14
CA GLU A 344 25.86 -21.66 -4.89
C GLU A 344 27.18 -20.87 -4.93
N LYS A 345 27.93 -20.99 -6.03
CA LYS A 345 29.22 -20.33 -6.22
C LYS A 345 29.15 -18.80 -6.16
N GLU A 346 28.04 -18.21 -6.60
CA GLU A 346 27.80 -16.76 -6.58
C GLU A 346 27.59 -16.23 -5.16
N TYR A 347 27.16 -17.10 -4.24
CA TYR A 347 26.83 -16.74 -2.86
C TYR A 347 27.88 -17.17 -1.83
N LEU A 348 28.95 -17.85 -2.23
CA LEU A 348 30.00 -18.29 -1.30
C LEU A 348 30.63 -17.14 -0.51
N ASP A 349 30.89 -16.01 -1.17
CA ASP A 349 31.44 -14.82 -0.51
C ASP A 349 30.44 -14.22 0.48
N MET A 350 29.15 -14.24 0.15
CA MET A 350 28.06 -13.81 1.04
C MET A 350 28.02 -14.67 2.30
N ILE A 351 28.03 -15.99 2.13
CA ILE A 351 28.00 -16.97 3.22
C ILE A 351 29.21 -16.79 4.13
N LYS A 352 30.40 -16.62 3.53
CA LYS A 352 31.63 -16.42 4.28
C LYS A 352 31.61 -15.12 5.08
N GLU A 353 31.16 -14.02 4.46
CA GLU A 353 31.07 -12.71 5.11
C GLU A 353 30.07 -12.75 6.28
N ILE A 354 28.87 -13.30 6.04
CA ILE A 354 27.83 -13.48 7.06
C ILE A 354 28.35 -14.35 8.23
N LYS A 355 29.03 -15.47 7.94
CA LYS A 355 29.56 -16.38 8.96
C LYS A 355 30.65 -15.73 9.80
N ASN A 356 31.66 -15.12 9.18
CA ASN A 356 32.76 -14.46 9.92
C ASN A 356 32.17 -13.44 10.90
N ILE A 357 31.26 -12.62 10.40
CA ILE A 357 30.74 -11.50 11.15
C ILE A 357 29.86 -11.93 12.36
N ASN A 358 29.15 -13.06 12.28
CA ASN A 358 28.29 -13.53 13.37
C ASN A 358 28.97 -14.58 14.24
N ASN A 359 29.58 -15.60 13.63
CA ASN A 359 30.15 -16.71 14.36
C ASN A 359 31.41 -16.29 15.11
N ASP A 360 32.24 -15.36 14.60
CA ASP A 360 33.44 -14.93 15.32
C ASP A 360 33.09 -14.14 16.59
N ILE A 361 32.04 -13.30 16.54
CA ILE A 361 31.52 -12.60 17.72
C ILE A 361 30.99 -13.59 18.74
N ILE A 362 30.21 -14.58 18.30
CA ILE A 362 29.64 -15.61 19.18
C ILE A 362 30.76 -16.44 19.82
N GLN A 363 31.77 -16.82 19.05
CA GLN A 363 32.94 -17.56 19.57
C GLN A 363 33.74 -16.72 20.57
N TYR A 364 33.92 -15.43 20.31
CA TYR A 364 34.53 -14.52 21.28
C TYR A 364 33.71 -14.44 22.59
N SER A 365 32.38 -14.28 22.49
CA SER A 365 31.49 -14.24 23.65
C SER A 365 31.46 -15.57 24.43
N LEU A 366 31.48 -16.71 23.73
CA LEU A 366 31.56 -18.04 24.34
C LEU A 366 32.86 -18.20 25.14
N ASN A 367 33.98 -17.74 24.58
CA ASN A 367 35.28 -17.77 25.23
C ASN A 367 35.35 -16.85 26.47
N ALA A 368 34.65 -15.71 26.44
CA ALA A 368 34.62 -14.75 27.54
C ALA A 368 33.67 -15.14 28.69
N LEU A 369 32.49 -15.69 28.36
CA LEU A 369 31.41 -15.96 29.34
C LEU A 369 31.45 -17.38 29.92
N GLY A 370 32.21 -18.30 29.31
CA GLY A 370 32.40 -19.67 29.80
C GLY A 370 31.24 -20.63 29.47
N ARG A 371 31.42 -21.92 29.82
CA ARG A 371 30.54 -23.04 29.39
C ARG A 371 29.06 -22.89 29.74
N SER A 372 28.70 -22.11 30.76
CA SER A 372 27.30 -21.86 31.14
C SER A 372 26.49 -21.08 30.09
N SER A 373 27.16 -20.38 29.18
CA SER A 373 26.53 -19.57 28.13
C SER A 373 26.39 -20.30 26.79
N ASN A 374 26.96 -21.51 26.67
CA ASN A 374 26.99 -22.29 25.41
C ASN A 374 25.60 -22.50 24.81
N THR A 375 24.65 -22.95 25.62
CA THR A 375 23.32 -23.36 25.13
C THR A 375 22.54 -22.22 24.47
N TYR A 376 22.76 -20.97 24.89
CA TYR A 376 22.08 -19.80 24.32
C TYR A 376 22.80 -19.26 23.09
N LEU A 377 24.13 -19.25 23.12
CA LEU A 377 24.98 -18.68 22.07
C LEU A 377 25.13 -19.63 20.86
N GLU A 378 25.11 -20.95 21.07
CA GLU A 378 25.14 -21.94 19.98
C GLU A 378 23.93 -21.82 19.04
N ASN A 379 22.75 -21.46 19.58
CA ASN A 379 21.53 -21.23 18.79
C ASN A 379 21.59 -19.96 17.91
N LEU A 380 22.62 -19.12 18.10
CA LEU A 380 22.86 -17.93 17.28
C LEU A 380 23.88 -18.18 16.17
N ILE A 381 24.49 -19.38 16.13
CA ILE A 381 25.49 -19.73 15.13
C ILE A 381 24.81 -19.98 13.78
N ILE A 382 25.39 -19.41 12.74
CA ILE A 382 24.96 -19.60 11.36
C ILE A 382 25.47 -20.96 10.88
N THR A 383 24.54 -21.83 10.50
CA THR A 383 24.83 -23.18 10.00
C THR A 383 24.52 -23.26 8.51
N VAL A 384 25.31 -24.05 7.80
CA VAL A 384 25.16 -24.30 6.37
C VAL A 384 25.05 -25.80 6.18
N SER A 385 24.01 -26.23 5.48
CA SER A 385 23.74 -27.61 5.12
C SER A 385 23.19 -27.68 3.70
N THR A 386 22.89 -28.87 3.20
CA THR A 386 22.14 -29.07 1.97
C THR A 386 20.74 -29.59 2.29
N ASP A 387 19.76 -29.23 1.47
CA ASP A 387 18.41 -29.79 1.55
C ASP A 387 18.28 -31.10 0.74
N ALA A 388 17.08 -31.69 0.73
CA ALA A 388 16.82 -32.94 -0.01
C ALA A 388 16.93 -32.80 -1.54
N SER A 389 16.91 -31.56 -2.07
CA SER A 389 17.06 -31.24 -3.49
C SER A 389 18.51 -30.83 -3.83
N ASP A 390 19.44 -31.00 -2.89
CA ASP A 390 20.85 -30.61 -3.02
C ASP A 390 21.05 -29.09 -3.17
N ASN A 391 20.06 -28.30 -2.76
CA ASN A 391 20.20 -26.85 -2.64
C ASN A 391 20.93 -26.50 -1.36
N LEU A 392 21.63 -25.38 -1.36
CA LEU A 392 22.29 -24.88 -0.17
C LEU A 392 21.23 -24.28 0.78
N LEU A 393 21.24 -24.75 2.02
CA LEU A 393 20.39 -24.28 3.10
C LEU A 393 21.25 -23.57 4.15
N ILE A 394 21.03 -22.28 4.34
CA ILE A 394 21.73 -21.48 5.35
C ILE A 394 20.73 -21.15 6.44
N ASN A 395 20.94 -21.68 7.65
CA ASN A 395 20.12 -21.35 8.80
C ASN A 395 20.76 -20.20 9.58
N VAL A 396 19.97 -19.18 9.84
CA VAL A 396 20.41 -17.89 10.36
C VAL A 396 19.49 -17.48 11.50
N PRO A 397 20.01 -16.96 12.61
CA PRO A 397 19.19 -16.55 13.75
C PRO A 397 18.36 -15.32 13.41
N LYS A 398 17.14 -15.26 13.96
CA LYS A 398 16.23 -14.11 13.87
C LYS A 398 16.68 -12.99 14.80
N ASN A 399 17.72 -12.26 14.38
CA ASN A 399 18.22 -11.08 15.07
C ASN A 399 18.51 -9.99 14.04
N TYR A 400 18.02 -8.79 14.32
CA TYR A 400 18.21 -7.58 13.50
C TYR A 400 19.67 -7.33 13.08
N LYS A 401 20.66 -7.50 13.96
CA LYS A 401 22.07 -7.27 13.60
C LYS A 401 22.50 -8.23 12.50
N THR A 402 22.09 -9.49 12.59
CA THR A 402 22.34 -10.52 11.57
C THR A 402 21.65 -10.14 10.26
N PHE A 403 20.38 -9.74 10.32
CA PHE A 403 19.58 -9.35 9.17
C PHE A 403 20.21 -8.18 8.41
N TYR A 404 20.58 -7.11 9.12
CA TYR A 404 21.26 -5.95 8.56
C TYR A 404 22.57 -6.33 7.85
N LYS A 405 23.36 -7.23 8.44
CA LYS A 405 24.60 -7.74 7.84
C LYS A 405 24.33 -8.56 6.57
N ILE A 406 23.23 -9.29 6.52
CA ILE A 406 22.82 -10.05 5.32
C ILE A 406 22.40 -9.08 4.21
N GLU A 407 21.54 -8.11 4.51
CA GLU A 407 21.08 -7.09 3.55
C GLU A 407 22.27 -6.32 2.95
N THR A 408 23.22 -5.90 3.79
CA THR A 408 24.43 -5.18 3.35
C THR A 408 25.39 -6.07 2.56
N ALA A 409 25.59 -7.32 2.95
CA ALA A 409 26.42 -8.27 2.19
C ALA A 409 25.82 -8.54 0.80
N LEU A 410 24.50 -8.72 0.70
CA LEU A 410 23.79 -8.88 -0.58
C LEU A 410 24.03 -7.68 -1.50
N CYS A 411 23.85 -6.46 -0.98
CA CYS A 411 24.12 -5.25 -1.74
C CYS A 411 25.58 -5.20 -2.20
N LYS A 412 26.54 -5.46 -1.31
CA LYS A 412 27.96 -5.41 -1.65
C LYS A 412 28.37 -6.38 -2.77
N ILE A 413 27.76 -7.56 -2.81
CA ILE A 413 28.15 -8.64 -3.72
C ILE A 413 27.44 -8.51 -5.08
N PHE A 414 26.15 -8.19 -5.07
CA PHE A 414 25.31 -8.24 -6.28
C PHE A 414 25.05 -6.86 -6.91
N ASN A 415 25.42 -5.77 -6.25
CA ASN A 415 25.22 -4.43 -6.80
C ASN A 415 26.15 -4.17 -7.99
N LYS A 416 25.63 -4.32 -9.21
CA LYS A 416 26.37 -4.12 -10.46
C LYS A 416 26.04 -2.83 -11.21
N LYS A 417 24.87 -2.21 -10.96
CA LYS A 417 24.36 -1.07 -11.77
C LYS A 417 23.70 0.05 -10.97
N THR A 418 23.15 -0.23 -9.80
CA THR A 418 22.35 0.73 -9.03
C THR A 418 22.79 0.71 -7.58
N THR A 419 23.32 1.81 -7.07
CA THR A 419 23.75 1.90 -5.67
C THR A 419 22.57 1.70 -4.73
N ILE A 420 22.56 0.58 -4.00
CA ILE A 420 21.61 0.31 -2.92
C ILE A 420 22.34 0.49 -1.58
N ILE A 421 21.77 1.30 -0.70
CA ILE A 421 22.27 1.58 0.64
C ILE A 421 21.20 1.16 1.64
N ILE A 422 21.59 0.39 2.64
CA ILE A 422 20.72 -0.01 3.75
C ILE A 422 20.86 1.02 4.87
N GLU A 423 19.78 1.75 5.19
CA GLU A 423 19.71 2.70 6.29
C GLU A 423 18.68 2.19 7.30
N LYS A 424 18.95 2.29 8.60
CA LYS A 424 18.04 1.74 9.61
C LYS A 424 17.92 2.67 10.82
N PRO A 425 16.73 2.79 11.43
CA PRO A 425 16.56 3.57 12.64
C PRO A 425 17.19 2.88 13.84
N LYS A 426 17.66 3.65 14.84
CA LYS A 426 18.17 3.07 16.10
C LYS A 426 17.03 2.58 17.00
N TYR A 427 15.84 3.18 16.92
CA TYR A 427 14.72 2.95 17.84
C TYR A 427 13.52 2.28 17.17
N MET A 428 13.62 1.02 16.76
CA MET A 428 12.58 0.26 16.06
C MET A 428 12.16 0.80 14.68
N ASN A 429 11.69 2.04 14.60
CA ASN A 429 11.19 2.72 13.41
C ASN A 429 11.61 4.22 13.41
N TRP A 430 11.45 4.91 12.28
CA TRP A 430 11.89 6.31 12.14
C TRP A 430 11.05 7.28 12.95
N VAL A 431 9.77 6.98 13.12
CA VAL A 431 8.88 7.77 13.99
C VAL A 431 9.40 7.78 15.44
N ASN A 432 9.73 6.62 15.99
CA ASN A 432 10.31 6.49 17.32
C ASN A 432 11.72 7.09 17.38
N GLN A 433 12.49 6.99 16.29
CA GLN A 433 13.78 7.66 16.17
C GLN A 433 13.64 9.18 16.38
N ASN A 434 12.58 9.82 15.87
CA ASN A 434 12.34 11.25 16.09
C ASN A 434 11.82 11.56 17.49
N LYS A 435 10.91 10.74 18.02
CA LYS A 435 10.39 10.92 19.38
C LYS A 435 11.48 10.85 20.45
N PHE A 436 12.38 9.88 20.32
CA PHE A 436 13.36 9.56 21.36
C PHE A 436 14.75 10.12 21.05
N GLY A 437 15.09 10.35 19.78
CA GLY A 437 16.41 10.78 19.32
C GLY A 437 16.89 12.10 19.93
N ASN A 438 15.98 13.05 20.18
CA ASN A 438 16.32 14.32 20.85
C ASN A 438 16.42 14.21 22.38
N ARG A 439 15.84 13.18 23.00
CA ARG A 439 15.83 13.01 24.47
C ARG A 439 16.98 12.14 24.99
N ILE A 440 17.69 11.43 24.12
CA ILE A 440 18.66 10.38 24.48
C ILE A 440 20.09 10.69 23.97
N ALA A 441 20.40 11.91 23.51
CA ALA A 441 21.80 12.31 23.28
C ALA A 441 22.70 12.07 24.52
N ASN A 442 22.12 12.09 25.73
CA ASN A 442 22.83 11.84 26.99
C ASN A 442 22.92 10.35 27.41
N PHE A 443 22.17 9.43 26.80
CA PHE A 443 22.25 7.99 27.15
C PHE A 443 23.03 7.20 26.09
N THR A 444 23.01 7.66 24.84
CA THR A 444 23.74 7.02 23.74
C THR A 444 25.26 7.13 23.94
N GLU A 445 25.76 8.19 24.58
CA GLU A 445 27.18 8.28 24.94
C GLU A 445 27.61 7.23 25.98
N LEU A 446 26.66 6.66 26.74
CA LEU A 446 26.88 5.58 27.70
C LEU A 446 26.72 4.18 27.09
N VAL A 447 25.89 4.02 26.05
CA VAL A 447 25.62 2.73 25.39
C VAL A 447 26.51 2.51 24.17
N GLU A 448 26.90 3.55 23.42
CA GLU A 448 27.92 3.40 22.37
C GLU A 448 29.32 3.14 22.94
N LYS A 449 29.57 3.49 24.21
CA LYS A 449 30.77 3.10 24.95
C LYS A 449 30.70 1.71 25.61
N ASN A 450 29.51 1.13 25.75
CA ASN A 450 29.32 -0.17 26.38
C ASN A 450 28.47 -1.05 25.46
N GLU A 451 29.12 -1.99 24.77
CA GLU A 451 28.57 -3.03 23.89
C GLU A 451 27.48 -3.90 24.56
N ILE A 452 26.36 -3.31 24.95
CA ILE A 452 25.28 -4.01 25.64
C ILE A 452 24.15 -4.24 24.65
N LEU A 453 24.07 -5.51 24.22
CA LEU A 453 22.93 -6.13 23.56
C LEU A 453 21.66 -5.88 24.39
N ILE A 454 20.73 -5.08 23.88
CA ILE A 454 19.37 -5.06 24.40
C ILE A 454 18.52 -5.96 23.50
N TYR A 455 18.27 -7.16 24.00
CA TYR A 455 17.25 -8.08 23.49
C TYR A 455 15.86 -7.60 23.95
N ASN A 456 14.86 -7.77 23.09
CA ASN A 456 13.48 -8.06 23.50
C ASN A 456 13.11 -9.43 22.95
#